data_AF-A0A0V0QHL6-F1
#
_entry.id   AF-A0A0V0QHL6-F1
#
_cell.length_a   1.000
_cell.length_b   1.000
_cell.length_c   1.000
_cell.angle_alpha   90.00
_cell.angle_beta   90.00
_cell.angle_gamma   90.00
#
_symmetry.space_group_name_H-M   'P 1'
#
loop_
_entity.id
_entity.type
_entity.pdbx_description
1 polymer ?
#
loop_
_entity_poly.entity_id
_entity_poly.type
_entity_poly.pdbx_seq_one_letter_code
_entity_poly.pdbx_strand_id
1 'polypeptide(L)'
;MHGYECFQRSLYGRIFKNRNRSKIFQYQIILYKKLKQKKVMKKLSSPHVVKMYDVFNDPKTTYIILEFCKDGDLDHYIRRKGGMLNEKDACDVLNQLLEGFKNLVELGYIHRDIKPANSLVENGVHKVADFGFAKKVDITGRQLIKEAVGTPLYMSPQLLQSQPYTAKSDIWSIGMMFYEMIFGKTPWPCRDLNSFVRNMRSQPLRFPYNKKIGSETKSFLQGCLQYDEAKRFTWDQVLSHPIAKKDTGQIVQPKVNLDQRAQEIIRNMQKVIQAENIDIQKLFYSLDKDYSGQLNTQEFYRLLNKIDPRITTYEANHLFQMIDTSKDGRVSKSEFQSIFVDYDFSDLSDKAEQIITDLREIIKANNIEIQKVFDHHDKDKGGSLDRKEFAYLLRKIAPKLRDFEVEDCLKKFDKDGDGEISFQEFEAQLSFGVKAGGKHNRYNPVEEKSRKIISELKNIIKKYNLQLIQIFNNFDRSKDGMLDKSEFTKFIHVIDKSLYQQDIEIIYQKFDKNGDGISFNEFRQVLE
;
A
#
# COMPACT_ATOMS: atom_id res chain seq x y z
N MET A 1 -13.15 43.42 -20.39
CA MET A 1 -13.55 43.38 -18.96
C MET A 1 -13.34 44.78 -18.38
N HIS A 2 -14.33 45.65 -18.44
CA HIS A 2 -14.22 46.98 -17.82
C HIS A 2 -14.35 46.80 -16.30
N GLY A 3 -13.21 46.84 -15.58
CA GLY A 3 -13.18 46.82 -14.11
C GLY A 3 -12.50 45.62 -13.45
N TYR A 4 -11.88 44.68 -14.19
CA TYR A 4 -11.14 43.54 -13.61
C TYR A 4 -9.72 43.44 -14.18
N GLU A 5 -8.71 43.23 -13.34
CA GLU A 5 -7.29 43.13 -13.70
C GLU A 5 -6.74 41.74 -13.37
N CYS A 6 -6.00 41.13 -14.30
CA CYS A 6 -5.42 39.80 -14.11
C CYS A 6 -4.30 39.85 -13.07
N PHE A 7 -4.49 39.17 -11.94
CA PHE A 7 -3.60 39.19 -10.79
C PHE A 7 -2.61 38.01 -10.78
N GLN A 8 -3.06 36.81 -11.17
CA GLN A 8 -2.23 35.60 -11.15
C GLN A 8 -2.77 34.54 -12.13
N ARG A 9 -1.89 33.68 -12.67
CA ARG A 9 -2.27 32.48 -13.41
C ARG A 9 -2.24 31.28 -12.47
N SER A 10 -3.28 30.45 -12.48
CA SER A 10 -3.30 29.16 -11.78
C SER A 10 -3.52 28.01 -12.76
N LEU A 11 -3.32 26.77 -12.31
CA LEU A 11 -3.61 25.56 -13.10
C LEU A 11 -5.05 25.50 -13.62
N TYR A 12 -5.98 26.23 -12.99
CA TYR A 12 -7.42 26.16 -13.26
C TYR A 12 -7.99 27.41 -13.96
N GLY A 13 -7.16 28.41 -14.26
CA GLY A 13 -7.63 29.63 -14.94
C GLY A 13 -6.79 30.88 -14.66
N ARG A 14 -7.39 32.04 -14.87
CA ARG A 14 -6.80 33.35 -14.58
C ARG A 14 -7.54 33.96 -13.39
N ILE A 15 -6.81 34.43 -12.39
CA ILE A 15 -7.35 35.10 -11.21
C ILE A 15 -7.43 36.58 -11.54
N PHE A 16 -8.58 37.21 -11.31
CA PHE A 16 -8.79 38.63 -11.59
C PHE A 16 -9.24 39.40 -10.35
N LYS A 17 -8.73 40.61 -10.18
CA LYS A 17 -9.05 41.54 -9.09
C LYS A 17 -9.95 42.67 -9.63
N ASN A 18 -11.05 42.98 -8.94
CA ASN A 18 -11.94 44.08 -9.33
C ASN A 18 -11.32 45.44 -8.93
N ARG A 19 -11.36 46.44 -9.83
CA ARG A 19 -10.77 47.78 -9.66
C ARG A 19 -11.67 48.78 -8.91
N ASN A 20 -12.98 48.54 -8.77
CA ASN A 20 -13.97 49.57 -8.36
C ASN A 20 -14.74 49.31 -7.05
N ARG A 21 -14.29 48.43 -6.15
CA ARG A 21 -14.90 48.30 -4.81
C ARG A 21 -13.84 48.25 -3.72
N SER A 22 -14.01 49.10 -2.71
CA SER A 22 -13.26 49.18 -1.44
C SER A 22 -13.36 47.92 -0.56
N LYS A 23 -13.99 46.84 -1.05
CA LYS A 23 -13.87 45.48 -0.52
C LYS A 23 -13.12 44.63 -1.53
N ILE A 24 -11.94 44.16 -1.14
CA ILE A 24 -11.11 43.23 -1.89
C ILE A 24 -11.89 41.91 -2.02
N PHE A 25 -12.73 41.79 -3.03
CA PHE A 25 -13.23 40.49 -3.44
C PHE A 25 -12.26 39.94 -4.48
N GLN A 26 -11.38 39.04 -4.03
CA GLN A 26 -10.62 38.20 -4.93
C GLN A 26 -11.59 37.17 -5.50
N TYR A 27 -11.64 37.03 -6.82
CA TYR A 27 -12.48 36.05 -7.51
C TYR A 27 -11.62 35.15 -8.38
N GLN A 28 -11.94 33.86 -8.40
CA GLN A 28 -11.38 32.92 -9.36
C GLN A 28 -12.25 32.92 -10.62
N ILE A 29 -11.65 33.20 -11.80
CA ILE A 29 -12.33 33.08 -13.09
C ILE A 29 -11.88 31.78 -13.76
N ILE A 30 -12.83 30.87 -13.94
CA ILE A 30 -12.61 29.61 -14.66
C ILE A 30 -13.21 29.73 -16.05
N LEU A 31 -12.41 29.37 -17.07
CA LEU A 31 -12.82 29.34 -18.47
C LEU A 31 -13.35 27.94 -18.79
N TYR A 32 -14.67 27.82 -18.96
CA TYR A 32 -15.31 26.55 -19.31
C TYR A 32 -15.63 26.48 -20.81
N LYS A 33 -15.11 25.45 -21.50
CA LYS A 33 -15.43 25.17 -22.92
C LYS A 33 -16.70 24.31 -23.11
N LYS A 34 -17.25 23.69 -22.06
CA LYS A 34 -18.45 22.83 -22.14
C LYS A 34 -19.61 23.37 -21.30
N LEU A 35 -20.77 23.50 -21.96
CA LEU A 35 -21.89 24.37 -21.58
C LEU A 35 -22.95 23.75 -20.65
N LYS A 36 -22.88 22.46 -20.28
CA LYS A 36 -24.13 21.75 -19.97
C LYS A 36 -24.70 21.89 -18.55
N GLN A 37 -24.00 22.32 -17.49
CA GLN A 37 -24.56 22.20 -16.12
C GLN A 37 -24.31 23.37 -15.14
N LYS A 38 -24.52 24.61 -15.58
CA LYS A 38 -24.42 25.83 -14.74
C LYS A 38 -25.54 26.02 -13.70
N LYS A 39 -26.67 25.32 -13.84
CA LYS A 39 -27.87 25.56 -13.02
C LYS A 39 -27.73 25.06 -11.58
N VAL A 40 -26.90 24.03 -11.34
CA VAL A 40 -26.75 23.47 -10.00
C VAL A 40 -26.01 24.42 -9.07
N MET A 41 -24.89 25.01 -9.52
CA MET A 41 -24.05 25.86 -8.69
C MET A 41 -24.75 27.13 -8.18
N LYS A 42 -25.77 27.64 -8.90
CA LYS A 42 -26.60 28.77 -8.41
C LYS A 42 -27.53 28.37 -7.27
N LYS A 43 -27.88 27.09 -7.17
CA LYS A 43 -28.82 26.56 -6.17
C LYS A 43 -28.11 26.05 -4.93
N LEU A 44 -26.82 25.77 -5.03
CA LEU A 44 -26.01 25.31 -3.90
C LEU A 44 -25.83 26.47 -2.91
N SER A 45 -26.15 26.19 -1.65
CA SER A 45 -26.08 27.15 -0.56
C SER A 45 -25.60 26.43 0.69
N SER A 46 -24.30 26.23 0.77
CA SER A 46 -23.63 25.63 1.92
C SER A 46 -22.29 26.33 2.16
N PRO A 47 -21.86 26.54 3.42
CA PRO A 47 -20.52 27.05 3.72
C PRO A 47 -19.41 26.13 3.21
N HIS A 48 -19.74 24.85 2.96
CA HIS A 48 -18.84 23.81 2.48
C HIS A 48 -18.96 23.52 0.98
N VAL A 49 -19.51 24.46 0.22
CA VAL A 49 -19.49 24.45 -1.25
C VAL A 49 -18.91 25.78 -1.72
N VAL A 50 -18.02 25.73 -2.72
CA VAL A 50 -17.50 26.94 -3.36
C VAL A 50 -18.65 27.73 -3.98
N LYS A 51 -18.85 28.96 -3.50
CA LYS A 51 -19.95 29.80 -3.96
C LYS A 51 -19.71 30.27 -5.38
N MET A 52 -20.72 30.14 -6.24
CA MET A 52 -20.74 30.80 -7.53
C MET A 52 -21.43 32.16 -7.39
N TYR A 53 -20.71 33.23 -7.69
CA TYR A 53 -21.26 34.58 -7.64
C TYR A 53 -21.96 34.94 -8.94
N ASP A 54 -21.34 34.65 -10.08
CA ASP A 54 -21.89 35.04 -11.38
C ASP A 54 -21.40 34.15 -12.53
N VAL A 55 -22.09 34.25 -13.67
CA VAL A 55 -21.71 33.58 -14.91
C VAL A 55 -22.04 34.46 -16.12
N PHE A 56 -21.03 34.65 -16.97
CA PHE A 56 -21.16 35.42 -18.21
C PHE A 56 -20.77 34.56 -19.41
N ASN A 57 -21.36 34.86 -20.56
CA ASN A 57 -21.05 34.17 -21.81
C ASN A 57 -20.63 35.21 -22.84
N ASP A 58 -19.56 34.93 -23.57
CA ASP A 58 -19.30 35.51 -24.87
C ASP A 58 -19.57 34.44 -25.97
N PRO A 59 -19.51 34.79 -27.27
CA PRO A 59 -19.80 33.84 -28.34
C PRO A 59 -18.93 32.58 -28.37
N LYS A 60 -17.74 32.56 -27.75
CA LYS A 60 -16.76 31.47 -27.78
C LYS A 60 -16.46 30.85 -26.41
N THR A 61 -16.83 31.53 -25.33
CA THR A 61 -16.29 31.29 -23.99
C THR A 61 -17.33 31.59 -22.91
N THR A 62 -17.37 30.71 -21.90
CA THR A 62 -18.08 30.97 -20.64
C THR A 62 -17.09 31.41 -19.58
N TYR A 63 -17.46 32.46 -18.84
CA TYR A 63 -16.78 32.93 -17.64
C TYR A 63 -17.62 32.59 -16.41
N ILE A 64 -17.04 31.86 -15.46
CA ILE A 64 -17.67 31.56 -14.17
C ILE A 64 -16.89 32.30 -13.08
N ILE A 65 -17.61 33.08 -12.27
CA ILE A 65 -17.06 33.84 -11.14
C ILE A 65 -17.32 33.07 -9.85
N LEU A 66 -16.26 32.60 -9.21
CA LEU A 66 -16.32 31.79 -8.00
C LEU A 66 -15.71 32.52 -6.80
N GLU A 67 -16.12 32.09 -5.62
CA GLU A 67 -15.39 32.29 -4.36
C GLU A 67 -13.92 31.91 -4.54
N PHE A 68 -13.04 32.82 -4.12
CA PHE A 68 -11.61 32.57 -4.09
C PHE A 68 -11.24 31.96 -2.75
N CYS A 69 -10.66 30.77 -2.79
CA CYS A 69 -10.12 30.09 -1.62
C CYS A 69 -8.59 30.22 -1.62
N LYS A 70 -8.06 31.12 -0.80
CA LYS A 70 -6.66 31.54 -0.78
C LYS A 70 -5.71 30.45 -0.27
N ASP A 71 -6.21 29.49 0.51
CA ASP A 71 -5.38 28.42 1.08
C ASP A 71 -5.19 27.25 0.10
N GLY A 72 -5.76 27.34 -1.11
CA GLY A 72 -5.58 26.38 -2.19
C GLY A 72 -6.49 25.16 -2.06
N ASP A 73 -6.05 24.04 -2.63
CA ASP A 73 -6.78 22.78 -2.60
C ASP A 73 -6.33 21.84 -1.46
N LEU A 74 -7.15 20.83 -1.19
CA LEU A 74 -6.94 19.86 -0.13
C LEU A 74 -5.72 18.96 -0.42
N ASP A 75 -5.38 18.72 -1.69
CA ASP A 75 -4.18 17.98 -2.08
C ASP A 75 -2.89 18.70 -1.59
N HIS A 76 -2.81 20.01 -1.82
CA HIS A 76 -1.74 20.85 -1.30
C HIS A 76 -1.78 20.98 0.23
N TYR A 77 -2.97 21.01 0.83
CA TYR A 77 -3.13 21.01 2.28
C TYR A 77 -2.56 19.73 2.92
N ILE A 78 -2.90 18.55 2.39
CA ILE A 78 -2.37 17.25 2.85
C ILE A 78 -0.84 17.22 2.72
N ARG A 79 -0.29 17.67 1.59
CA ARG A 79 1.17 17.77 1.39
C ARG A 79 1.85 18.64 2.44
N ARG A 80 1.32 19.85 2.72
CA ARG A 80 1.86 20.76 3.74
C ARG A 80 1.84 20.17 5.15
N LYS A 81 0.91 19.24 5.43
CA LYS A 81 0.80 18.52 6.70
C LYS A 81 1.70 17.27 6.79
N GLY A 82 2.61 17.07 5.84
CA GLY A 82 3.51 15.90 5.83
C GLY A 82 3.00 14.74 4.98
N GLY A 83 2.06 14.99 4.05
CA GLY A 83 1.57 14.02 3.07
C GLY A 83 0.43 13.14 3.57
N MET A 84 -0.01 13.30 4.82
CA MET A 84 -1.17 12.64 5.41
C MET A 84 -1.69 13.47 6.59
N LEU A 85 -2.94 13.25 6.98
CA LEU A 85 -3.56 13.87 8.14
C LEU A 85 -3.63 12.88 9.30
N ASN A 86 -3.73 13.39 10.53
CA ASN A 86 -4.18 12.55 11.64
C ASN A 86 -5.69 12.26 11.48
N GLU A 87 -6.18 11.22 12.16
CA GLU A 87 -7.57 10.78 12.01
C GLU A 87 -8.57 11.89 12.35
N LYS A 88 -8.34 12.65 13.42
CA LYS A 88 -9.22 13.74 13.84
C LYS A 88 -9.35 14.81 12.77
N ASP A 89 -8.22 15.30 12.25
CA ASP A 89 -8.19 16.31 11.20
C ASP A 89 -8.85 15.79 9.91
N ALA A 90 -8.60 14.52 9.54
CA ALA A 90 -9.23 13.90 8.38
C ALA A 90 -10.75 13.78 8.54
N CYS A 91 -11.23 13.43 9.73
CA CYS A 91 -12.66 13.38 10.06
C CYS A 91 -13.29 14.78 10.02
N ASP A 92 -12.61 15.81 10.53
CA ASP A 92 -13.08 17.19 10.46
C ASP A 92 -13.21 17.66 9.01
N VAL A 93 -12.23 17.33 8.14
CA VAL A 93 -12.31 17.60 6.70
C VAL A 93 -13.48 16.84 6.07
N LEU A 94 -13.58 15.53 6.32
CA LEU A 94 -14.65 14.68 5.77
C LEU A 94 -16.02 15.24 6.13
N ASN A 95 -16.26 15.57 7.40
CA ASN A 95 -17.54 16.08 7.88
C ASN A 95 -17.95 17.37 7.17
N GLN A 96 -17.01 18.30 7.01
CA GLN A 96 -17.25 19.54 6.26
C GLN A 96 -17.63 19.23 4.80
N LEU A 97 -16.90 18.34 4.14
CA LEU A 97 -17.19 17.96 2.75
C LEU A 97 -18.52 17.20 2.62
N LEU A 98 -18.89 16.35 3.59
CA LEU A 98 -20.18 15.65 3.63
C LEU A 98 -21.35 16.63 3.71
N GLU A 99 -21.25 17.73 4.46
CA GLU A 99 -22.26 18.80 4.45
C GLU A 99 -22.33 19.52 3.09
N GLY A 100 -21.21 19.64 2.39
CA GLY A 100 -21.19 20.12 1.01
C GLY A 100 -21.90 19.17 0.05
N PHE A 101 -21.60 17.87 0.12
CA PHE A 101 -22.22 16.84 -0.71
C PHE A 101 -23.70 16.64 -0.40
N LYS A 102 -24.11 16.71 0.87
CA LYS A 102 -25.52 16.66 1.28
C LYS A 102 -26.36 17.68 0.51
N ASN A 103 -25.86 18.92 0.40
CA ASN A 103 -26.55 19.97 -0.35
C ASN A 103 -26.67 19.67 -1.87
N LEU A 104 -25.70 18.96 -2.46
CA LEU A 104 -25.82 18.47 -3.85
C LEU A 104 -26.89 17.39 -3.97
N VAL A 105 -26.83 16.41 -3.07
CA VAL A 105 -27.66 15.21 -3.09
C VAL A 105 -29.13 15.56 -2.86
N GLU A 106 -29.44 16.47 -1.95
CA GLU A 106 -30.79 17.00 -1.71
C GLU A 106 -31.40 17.67 -2.95
N LEU A 107 -30.57 18.25 -3.82
CA LEU A 107 -31.00 18.82 -5.11
C LEU A 107 -31.08 17.79 -6.24
N GLY A 108 -30.77 16.53 -5.96
CA GLY A 108 -30.73 15.42 -6.91
C GLY A 108 -29.53 15.47 -7.86
N TYR A 109 -28.37 15.93 -7.39
CA TYR A 109 -27.14 15.97 -8.18
C TYR A 109 -26.04 15.11 -7.59
N ILE A 110 -25.18 14.60 -8.48
CA ILE A 110 -23.89 13.97 -8.15
C ILE A 110 -22.75 14.77 -8.79
N HIS A 111 -21.55 14.67 -8.22
CA HIS A 111 -20.35 15.41 -8.58
C HIS A 111 -19.53 14.77 -9.72
N ARG A 112 -19.25 13.45 -9.62
CA ARG A 112 -18.49 12.63 -10.58
C ARG A 112 -16.99 12.90 -10.78
N ASP A 113 -16.40 13.85 -10.07
CA ASP A 113 -14.93 14.04 -10.02
C ASP A 113 -14.46 14.44 -8.62
N ILE A 114 -14.85 13.67 -7.61
CA ILE A 114 -14.44 13.90 -6.21
C ILE A 114 -13.00 13.43 -6.02
N LYS A 115 -12.14 14.33 -5.56
CA LYS A 115 -10.71 14.12 -5.27
C LYS A 115 -10.18 15.28 -4.43
N PRO A 116 -9.02 15.14 -3.75
CA PRO A 116 -8.41 16.24 -2.99
C PRO A 116 -8.21 17.53 -3.81
N ALA A 117 -7.81 17.42 -5.08
CA ALA A 117 -7.61 18.59 -5.95
C ALA A 117 -8.90 19.39 -6.26
N ASN A 118 -10.08 18.78 -6.09
CA ASN A 118 -11.39 19.41 -6.28
C ASN A 118 -12.09 19.74 -4.94
N SER A 119 -11.33 19.81 -3.85
CA SER A 119 -11.78 20.33 -2.56
C SER A 119 -10.90 21.50 -2.18
N LEU A 120 -11.49 22.68 -1.94
CA LEU A 120 -10.74 23.89 -1.61
C LEU A 120 -10.74 24.17 -0.11
N VAL A 121 -9.74 24.95 0.32
CA VAL A 121 -9.54 25.35 1.73
C VAL A 121 -9.55 26.87 1.84
N GLU A 122 -10.30 27.40 2.80
CA GLU A 122 -10.33 28.83 3.13
C GLU A 122 -10.49 29.02 4.64
N ASN A 123 -9.47 29.54 5.32
CA ASN A 123 -9.45 29.79 6.77
C ASN A 123 -9.87 28.56 7.60
N GLY A 124 -9.40 27.37 7.22
CA GLY A 124 -9.75 26.11 7.89
C GLY A 124 -11.14 25.55 7.53
N VAL A 125 -11.85 26.19 6.59
CA VAL A 125 -13.11 25.68 6.03
C VAL A 125 -12.81 24.91 4.75
N HIS A 126 -13.24 23.65 4.70
CA HIS A 126 -13.12 22.77 3.54
C HIS A 126 -14.40 22.82 2.70
N LYS A 127 -14.24 22.96 1.39
CA LYS A 127 -15.33 23.23 0.45
C LYS A 127 -15.26 22.34 -0.78
N VAL A 128 -16.38 21.75 -1.19
CA VAL A 128 -16.50 21.02 -2.47
C VAL A 128 -16.43 22.01 -3.63
N ALA A 129 -15.63 21.70 -4.65
CA ALA A 129 -15.36 22.56 -5.79
C ALA A 129 -15.37 21.77 -7.13
N ASP A 130 -15.38 22.51 -8.24
CA ASP A 130 -15.35 21.99 -9.62
C ASP A 130 -16.49 21.02 -10.00
N PHE A 131 -17.67 21.60 -10.18
CA PHE A 131 -18.88 20.91 -10.63
C PHE A 131 -18.93 20.67 -12.15
N GLY A 132 -17.78 20.66 -12.82
CA GLY A 132 -17.65 20.45 -14.27
C GLY A 132 -18.33 19.20 -14.81
N PHE A 133 -18.27 18.15 -14.00
CA PHE A 133 -18.84 16.85 -14.33
C PHE A 133 -20.15 16.58 -13.59
N ALA A 134 -20.68 17.52 -12.81
CA ALA A 134 -21.89 17.28 -12.04
C ALA A 134 -23.06 16.86 -12.93
N LYS A 135 -23.99 16.05 -12.41
CA LYS A 135 -25.16 15.55 -13.16
C LYS A 135 -26.39 15.40 -12.28
N LYS A 136 -27.55 15.85 -12.78
CA LYS A 136 -28.84 15.57 -12.15
C LYS A 136 -29.20 14.10 -12.34
N VAL A 137 -29.48 13.39 -11.26
CA VAL A 137 -29.72 11.93 -11.26
C VAL A 137 -30.76 11.56 -10.19
N ASP A 138 -31.28 10.35 -10.29
CA ASP A 138 -31.99 9.70 -9.19
C ASP A 138 -31.00 9.18 -8.14
N ILE A 139 -31.02 9.81 -6.97
CA ILE A 139 -30.17 9.47 -5.82
C ILE A 139 -30.53 8.11 -5.22
N THR A 140 -31.77 7.64 -5.39
CA THR A 140 -32.21 6.33 -4.87
C THR A 140 -31.53 5.15 -5.58
N GLY A 141 -30.84 5.42 -6.70
CA GLY A 141 -30.02 4.46 -7.40
C GLY A 141 -30.76 3.60 -8.43
N ARG A 142 -31.99 3.97 -8.82
CA ARG A 142 -32.74 3.25 -9.86
C ARG A 142 -32.34 3.70 -11.27
N GLN A 143 -31.74 4.87 -11.39
CA GLN A 143 -31.21 5.37 -12.65
C GLN A 143 -29.75 4.93 -12.88
N LEU A 144 -29.52 4.29 -14.02
CA LEU A 144 -28.19 3.91 -14.48
C LEU A 144 -27.57 4.99 -15.38
N ILE A 145 -26.27 5.22 -15.20
CA ILE A 145 -25.47 6.20 -15.93
C ILE A 145 -24.38 5.46 -16.72
N LYS A 146 -24.11 5.86 -17.96
CA LYS A 146 -23.13 5.20 -18.85
C LYS A 146 -21.90 6.06 -19.21
N GLU A 147 -21.95 7.36 -18.91
CA GLU A 147 -20.90 8.31 -19.29
C GLU A 147 -19.67 8.17 -18.37
N ALA A 148 -18.52 7.80 -18.92
CA ALA A 148 -17.27 7.77 -18.17
C ALA A 148 -16.63 9.18 -18.12
N VAL A 149 -16.57 9.78 -16.93
CA VAL A 149 -15.97 11.10 -16.67
C VAL A 149 -15.29 11.12 -15.30
N GLY A 150 -14.39 12.07 -15.09
CA GLY A 150 -13.65 12.28 -13.84
C GLY A 150 -12.19 11.83 -13.93
N THR A 151 -11.56 11.63 -12.77
CA THR A 151 -10.14 11.25 -12.65
C THR A 151 -10.02 9.75 -12.37
N PRO A 152 -9.38 8.95 -13.24
CA PRO A 152 -9.39 7.48 -13.15
C PRO A 152 -9.01 6.89 -11.79
N LEU A 153 -8.08 7.51 -11.07
CA LEU A 153 -7.63 7.03 -9.76
C LEU A 153 -8.74 6.98 -8.69
N TYR A 154 -9.76 7.86 -8.80
CA TYR A 154 -10.86 7.96 -7.83
C TYR A 154 -12.17 7.38 -8.34
N MET A 155 -12.21 6.93 -9.61
CA MET A 155 -13.41 6.36 -10.22
C MET A 155 -13.79 5.03 -9.56
N SER A 156 -15.10 4.75 -9.48
CA SER A 156 -15.60 3.44 -9.04
C SER A 156 -15.23 2.33 -10.03
N PRO A 157 -15.19 1.05 -9.59
CA PRO A 157 -14.87 -0.07 -10.47
C PRO A 157 -15.79 -0.15 -11.68
N GLN A 158 -17.09 0.10 -11.49
CA GLN A 158 -18.09 0.10 -12.56
C GLN A 158 -17.77 1.15 -13.63
N LEU A 159 -17.37 2.36 -13.22
CA LEU A 159 -17.08 3.45 -14.13
C LEU A 159 -15.78 3.18 -14.92
N LEU A 160 -14.76 2.63 -14.26
CA LEU A 160 -13.52 2.17 -14.92
C LEU A 160 -13.77 1.05 -15.93
N GLN A 161 -14.72 0.16 -15.64
CA GLN A 161 -15.11 -0.95 -16.51
C GLN A 161 -16.15 -0.56 -17.56
N SER A 162 -16.47 0.73 -17.69
CA SER A 162 -17.51 1.25 -18.59
C SER A 162 -18.88 0.57 -18.40
N GLN A 163 -19.17 0.12 -17.18
CA GLN A 163 -20.44 -0.46 -16.79
C GLN A 163 -21.43 0.62 -16.36
N PRO A 164 -22.75 0.37 -16.51
CA PRO A 164 -23.75 1.27 -15.95
C PRO A 164 -23.60 1.38 -14.42
N TYR A 165 -23.69 2.60 -13.89
CA TYR A 165 -23.46 2.89 -12.48
C TYR A 165 -24.49 3.89 -11.91
N THR A 166 -24.56 4.04 -10.59
CA THR A 166 -25.54 4.91 -9.90
C THR A 166 -24.87 6.10 -9.19
N ALA A 167 -25.67 6.85 -8.41
CA ALA A 167 -25.16 7.90 -7.53
C ALA A 167 -24.14 7.41 -6.48
N LYS A 168 -24.04 6.10 -6.23
CA LYS A 168 -23.05 5.49 -5.34
C LYS A 168 -21.60 5.54 -5.88
N SER A 169 -21.39 6.01 -7.10
CA SER A 169 -20.04 6.29 -7.64
C SER A 169 -19.30 7.40 -6.88
N ASP A 170 -20.02 8.44 -6.45
CA ASP A 170 -19.45 9.51 -5.63
C ASP A 170 -19.06 9.01 -4.23
N ILE A 171 -19.84 8.08 -3.65
CA ILE A 171 -19.54 7.47 -2.35
C ILE A 171 -18.21 6.70 -2.38
N TRP A 172 -17.95 5.97 -3.47
CA TRP A 172 -16.64 5.34 -3.69
C TRP A 172 -15.52 6.39 -3.72
N SER A 173 -15.73 7.47 -4.48
CA SER A 173 -14.74 8.54 -4.64
C SER A 173 -14.45 9.25 -3.30
N ILE A 174 -15.47 9.45 -2.46
CA ILE A 174 -15.33 9.95 -1.08
C ILE A 174 -14.49 8.98 -0.24
N GLY A 175 -14.76 7.67 -0.32
CA GLY A 175 -13.96 6.64 0.37
C GLY A 175 -12.49 6.67 -0.05
N MET A 176 -12.20 6.79 -1.34
CA MET A 176 -10.83 6.89 -1.88
C MET A 176 -10.12 8.14 -1.36
N MET A 177 -10.79 9.29 -1.41
CA MET A 177 -10.27 10.56 -0.90
C MET A 177 -10.03 10.53 0.61
N PHE A 178 -10.96 9.96 1.38
CA PHE A 178 -10.84 9.84 2.84
C PHE A 178 -9.70 8.89 3.24
N TYR A 179 -9.56 7.78 2.53
CA TYR A 179 -8.42 6.87 2.71
C TYR A 179 -7.10 7.59 2.42
N GLU A 180 -7.01 8.32 1.30
CA GLU A 180 -5.80 9.08 0.95
C GLU A 180 -5.47 10.18 1.97
N MET A 181 -6.47 10.88 2.52
CA MET A 181 -6.23 11.85 3.59
C MET A 181 -5.57 11.21 4.80
N ILE A 182 -6.02 10.03 5.21
CA ILE A 182 -5.50 9.36 6.41
C ILE A 182 -4.16 8.70 6.11
N PHE A 183 -4.00 8.03 4.97
CA PHE A 183 -2.85 7.14 4.75
C PHE A 183 -1.83 7.70 3.75
N GLY A 184 -2.13 8.79 3.06
CA GLY A 184 -1.25 9.44 2.08
C GLY A 184 -1.09 8.66 0.76
N LYS A 185 -1.83 7.56 0.61
CA LYS A 185 -1.85 6.69 -0.57
C LYS A 185 -3.28 6.20 -0.84
N THR A 186 -3.55 5.64 -2.02
CA THR A 186 -4.80 4.94 -2.30
C THR A 186 -4.78 3.51 -1.73
N PRO A 187 -5.95 2.89 -1.46
CA PRO A 187 -5.99 1.56 -0.85
C PRO A 187 -5.42 0.44 -1.72
N TRP A 188 -5.47 0.59 -3.04
CA TRP A 188 -4.90 -0.36 -3.99
C TRP A 188 -3.85 0.32 -4.87
N PRO A 189 -2.77 -0.40 -5.25
CA PRO A 189 -1.77 0.13 -6.15
C PRO A 189 -2.30 0.19 -7.59
N CYS A 190 -1.93 1.25 -8.29
CA CYS A 190 -2.32 1.52 -9.68
C CYS A 190 -1.07 1.70 -10.54
N ARG A 191 -0.60 0.62 -11.18
CA ARG A 191 0.48 0.68 -12.19
C ARG A 191 -0.10 1.03 -13.57
N ASP A 192 -1.26 0.45 -13.85
CA ASP A 192 -2.10 0.71 -15.02
C ASP A 192 -3.58 0.44 -14.66
N LEU A 193 -4.52 0.93 -15.46
CA LEU A 193 -5.96 0.81 -15.15
C LEU A 193 -6.44 -0.65 -15.04
N ASN A 194 -5.92 -1.56 -15.86
CA ASN A 194 -6.34 -2.97 -15.82
C ASN A 194 -5.81 -3.64 -14.55
N SER A 195 -4.55 -3.39 -14.18
CA SER A 195 -4.01 -3.86 -12.89
C SER A 195 -4.80 -3.31 -11.70
N PHE A 196 -5.20 -2.04 -11.75
CA PHE A 196 -5.92 -1.38 -10.66
C PHE A 196 -7.31 -2.00 -10.45
N VAL A 197 -8.09 -2.18 -11.52
CA VAL A 197 -9.40 -2.85 -11.46
C VAL A 197 -9.27 -4.30 -10.98
N ARG A 198 -8.24 -5.03 -11.42
CA ARG A 198 -7.97 -6.39 -10.91
C ARG A 198 -7.67 -6.37 -9.42
N ASN A 199 -6.80 -5.46 -8.95
CA ASN A 199 -6.43 -5.33 -7.54
C ASN A 199 -7.66 -5.01 -6.67
N MET A 200 -8.53 -4.09 -7.08
CA MET A 200 -9.78 -3.80 -6.35
C MET A 200 -10.69 -5.03 -6.19
N ARG A 201 -10.66 -5.94 -7.18
CA ARG A 201 -11.50 -7.14 -7.20
C ARG A 201 -10.91 -8.28 -6.38
N SER A 202 -9.60 -8.52 -6.49
CA SER A 202 -8.93 -9.68 -5.89
C SER A 202 -8.31 -9.39 -4.53
N GLN A 203 -8.05 -8.14 -4.20
CA GLN A 203 -7.40 -7.77 -2.93
C GLN A 203 -8.40 -7.11 -1.99
N PRO A 204 -8.48 -7.57 -0.73
CA PRO A 204 -9.34 -6.93 0.26
C PRO A 204 -8.88 -5.49 0.55
N LEU A 205 -9.81 -4.65 1.02
CA LEU A 205 -9.45 -3.35 1.58
C LEU A 205 -8.62 -3.58 2.85
N ARG A 206 -7.40 -3.05 2.87
CA ARG A 206 -6.45 -3.17 3.99
C ARG A 206 -6.10 -1.82 4.59
N PHE A 207 -5.75 -1.82 5.87
CA PHE A 207 -5.37 -0.61 6.61
C PHE A 207 -3.94 -0.74 7.17
N PRO A 208 -3.09 0.29 7.05
CA PRO A 208 -1.74 0.27 7.61
C PRO A 208 -1.69 -0.19 9.08
N TYR A 209 -0.89 -1.19 9.42
CA TYR A 209 -0.80 -1.70 10.80
C TYR A 209 -0.28 -0.66 11.80
N ASN A 210 0.68 0.17 11.38
CA ASN A 210 1.30 1.21 12.20
C ASN A 210 0.42 2.45 12.42
N LYS A 211 -0.65 2.62 11.64
CA LYS A 211 -1.54 3.77 11.74
C LYS A 211 -2.91 3.35 12.26
N LYS A 212 -3.05 3.40 13.59
CA LYS A 212 -4.28 3.09 14.29
C LYS A 212 -5.38 4.08 13.88
N ILE A 213 -6.58 3.56 13.64
CA ILE A 213 -7.80 4.31 13.37
C ILE A 213 -8.94 3.78 14.25
N GLY A 214 -9.94 4.61 14.50
CA GLY A 214 -11.17 4.25 15.20
C GLY A 214 -12.05 3.28 14.41
N SER A 215 -12.92 2.56 15.14
CA SER A 215 -13.91 1.64 14.56
C SER A 215 -14.78 2.31 13.52
N GLU A 216 -15.21 3.54 13.77
CA GLU A 216 -16.10 4.29 12.88
C GLU A 216 -15.42 4.66 11.56
N THR A 217 -14.15 5.06 11.60
CA THR A 217 -13.34 5.32 10.40
C THR A 217 -13.20 4.05 9.56
N LYS A 218 -12.90 2.92 10.22
CA LYS A 218 -12.77 1.62 9.54
C LYS A 218 -14.10 1.20 8.91
N SER A 219 -15.20 1.26 9.66
CA SER A 219 -16.56 0.95 9.20
C SER A 219 -16.97 1.82 8.00
N PHE A 220 -16.73 3.13 8.08
CA PHE A 220 -17.08 4.06 7.02
C PHE A 220 -16.32 3.76 5.72
N LEU A 221 -15.00 3.54 5.80
CA LEU A 221 -14.17 3.18 4.65
C LEU A 221 -14.60 1.84 4.05
N GLN A 222 -14.87 0.83 4.88
CA GLN A 222 -15.35 -0.48 4.43
C GLN A 222 -16.70 -0.38 3.71
N GLY A 223 -17.63 0.45 4.18
CA GLY A 223 -18.93 0.63 3.52
C GLY A 223 -18.86 1.45 2.23
N CYS A 224 -17.96 2.43 2.14
CA CYS A 224 -17.76 3.23 0.93
C CYS A 224 -17.02 2.47 -0.18
N LEU A 225 -16.03 1.66 0.18
CA LEU A 225 -15.10 1.01 -0.75
C LEU A 225 -15.49 -0.44 -1.08
N GLN A 226 -16.79 -0.71 -1.18
CA GLN A 226 -17.30 -1.99 -1.67
C GLN A 226 -17.20 -2.06 -3.19
N TYR A 227 -16.54 -3.11 -3.70
CA TYR A 227 -16.41 -3.37 -5.13
C TYR A 227 -17.78 -3.54 -5.79
N ASP A 228 -18.62 -4.39 -5.19
CA ASP A 228 -20.01 -4.56 -5.58
C ASP A 228 -20.84 -3.34 -5.13
N GLU A 229 -21.41 -2.64 -6.10
CA GLU A 229 -22.18 -1.42 -5.87
C GLU A 229 -23.45 -1.69 -5.04
N ALA A 230 -24.00 -2.90 -5.06
CA ALA A 230 -25.17 -3.26 -4.26
C ALA A 230 -24.86 -3.34 -2.76
N LYS A 231 -23.61 -3.67 -2.41
CA LYS A 231 -23.13 -3.74 -1.01
C LYS A 231 -22.60 -2.39 -0.52
N ARG A 232 -22.30 -1.47 -1.44
CA ARG A 232 -21.81 -0.13 -1.13
C ARG A 232 -22.89 0.70 -0.46
N PHE A 233 -22.48 1.53 0.49
CA PHE A 233 -23.41 2.43 1.18
C PHE A 233 -24.29 3.25 0.24
N THR A 234 -25.52 3.51 0.68
CA THR A 234 -26.37 4.55 0.12
C THR A 234 -25.98 5.93 0.68
N TRP A 235 -26.46 6.99 0.05
CA TRP A 235 -26.26 8.35 0.57
C TRP A 235 -26.86 8.53 1.96
N ASP A 236 -28.03 7.93 2.24
CA ASP A 236 -28.64 7.96 3.57
C ASP A 236 -27.74 7.29 4.61
N GLN A 237 -27.14 6.14 4.28
CA GLN A 237 -26.20 5.44 5.16
C GLN A 237 -24.93 6.27 5.41
N VAL A 238 -24.37 6.91 4.37
CA VAL A 238 -23.21 7.82 4.50
C VAL A 238 -23.51 9.01 5.41
N LEU A 239 -24.63 9.69 5.20
CA LEU A 239 -25.00 10.91 5.93
C LEU A 239 -25.48 10.64 7.36
N SER A 240 -25.94 9.42 7.66
CA SER A 240 -26.37 9.01 9.00
C SER A 240 -25.29 8.27 9.80
N HIS A 241 -24.18 7.90 9.17
CA HIS A 241 -23.07 7.18 9.80
C HIS A 241 -22.51 7.97 11.01
N PRO A 242 -22.13 7.33 12.12
CA PRO A 242 -21.61 8.01 13.31
C PRO A 242 -20.45 8.98 13.04
N ILE A 243 -19.55 8.61 12.11
CA ILE A 243 -18.45 9.49 11.66
C ILE A 243 -18.93 10.86 11.14
N ALA A 244 -20.11 10.91 10.52
CA ALA A 244 -20.74 12.11 9.97
C ALA A 244 -21.32 13.03 11.06
N LYS A 245 -21.42 12.54 12.30
CA LYS A 245 -21.94 13.24 13.48
C LYS A 245 -20.82 13.74 14.41
N LYS A 246 -19.56 13.65 13.98
CA LYS A 246 -18.34 13.89 14.78
C LYS A 246 -18.16 12.95 15.98
N ASP A 247 -18.90 11.85 16.05
CA ASP A 247 -18.65 10.79 17.03
C ASP A 247 -17.45 9.96 16.55
N THR A 248 -16.24 10.36 16.94
CA THR A 248 -15.03 9.57 16.66
C THR A 248 -14.95 8.44 17.67
N GLY A 249 -15.14 7.20 17.21
CA GLY A 249 -15.15 6.00 18.05
C GLY A 249 -13.83 5.71 18.76
N GLN A 250 -13.86 4.72 19.66
CA GLN A 250 -12.67 4.27 20.37
C GLN A 250 -11.61 3.76 19.38
N ILE A 251 -10.35 4.18 19.56
CA ILE A 251 -9.22 3.67 18.78
C ILE A 251 -9.15 2.15 19.00
N VAL A 252 -9.42 1.38 17.95
CA VAL A 252 -9.34 -0.08 18.02
C VAL A 252 -7.87 -0.44 17.85
N GLN A 253 -7.23 -0.86 18.93
CA GLN A 253 -5.91 -1.49 18.80
C GLN A 253 -6.06 -2.82 18.06
N PRO A 254 -5.08 -3.22 17.24
CA PRO A 254 -5.02 -4.60 16.77
C PRO A 254 -5.14 -5.52 17.97
N LYS A 255 -6.09 -6.47 17.94
CA LYS A 255 -6.23 -7.48 19.01
C LYS A 255 -4.95 -8.28 19.21
N VAL A 256 -4.14 -8.38 18.16
CA VAL A 256 -2.85 -9.07 18.14
C VAL A 256 -1.72 -8.05 18.14
N ASN A 257 -0.89 -8.06 19.18
CA ASN A 257 0.35 -7.31 19.24
C ASN A 257 1.46 -8.12 18.54
N LEU A 258 1.80 -7.77 17.30
CA LEU A 258 2.81 -8.48 16.52
C LEU A 258 4.20 -7.88 16.76
N ASP A 259 5.20 -8.71 16.98
CA ASP A 259 6.59 -8.27 17.03
C ASP A 259 7.14 -7.97 15.63
N GLN A 260 8.33 -7.37 15.58
CA GLN A 260 8.96 -6.96 14.32
C GLN A 260 9.17 -8.14 13.37
N ARG A 261 9.54 -9.31 13.91
CA ARG A 261 9.76 -10.53 13.12
C ARG A 261 8.47 -11.01 12.47
N ALA A 262 7.37 -11.10 13.23
CA ALA A 262 6.06 -11.49 12.72
C ALA A 262 5.58 -10.52 11.65
N GLN A 263 5.75 -9.21 11.88
CA GLN A 263 5.41 -8.16 10.91
C GLN A 263 6.16 -8.34 9.58
N GLU A 264 7.47 -8.62 9.61
CA GLU A 264 8.29 -8.86 8.41
C GLU A 264 7.83 -10.11 7.64
N ILE A 265 7.53 -11.20 8.34
CA ILE A 265 7.04 -12.44 7.73
C ILE A 265 5.70 -12.19 7.01
N ILE A 266 4.73 -11.59 7.71
CA ILE A 266 3.40 -11.30 7.14
C ILE A 266 3.52 -10.36 5.94
N ARG A 267 4.39 -9.34 6.02
CA ARG A 267 4.66 -8.42 4.90
C ARG A 267 5.16 -9.18 3.67
N ASN A 268 6.15 -10.05 3.83
CA ASN A 268 6.71 -10.83 2.72
C ASN A 268 5.65 -11.75 2.10
N MET A 269 4.81 -12.37 2.93
CA MET A 269 3.68 -13.16 2.44
C MET A 269 2.68 -12.31 1.67
N GLN A 270 2.31 -11.13 2.16
CA GLN A 270 1.39 -10.22 1.46
C GLN A 270 1.93 -9.79 0.09
N LYS A 271 3.25 -9.60 -0.04
CA LYS A 271 3.90 -9.36 -1.35
C LYS A 271 3.74 -10.55 -2.29
N VAL A 272 3.96 -11.78 -1.83
CA VAL A 272 3.80 -12.98 -2.66
C VAL A 272 2.34 -13.19 -3.06
N ILE A 273 1.41 -13.02 -2.11
CA ILE A 273 -0.05 -13.07 -2.37
C ILE A 273 -0.43 -12.10 -3.50
N GLN A 274 0.10 -10.89 -3.46
CA GLN A 274 -0.17 -9.87 -4.47
C GLN A 274 0.47 -10.20 -5.83
N ALA A 275 1.73 -10.63 -5.84
CA ALA A 275 2.45 -10.97 -7.07
C ALA A 275 1.83 -12.16 -7.81
N GLU A 276 1.45 -13.20 -7.06
CA GLU A 276 0.89 -14.45 -7.59
C GLU A 276 -0.65 -14.44 -7.66
N ASN A 277 -1.29 -13.32 -7.27
CA ASN A 277 -2.74 -13.14 -7.23
C ASN A 277 -3.47 -14.29 -6.49
N ILE A 278 -2.95 -14.65 -5.32
CA ILE A 278 -3.45 -15.76 -4.49
C ILE A 278 -4.72 -15.32 -3.77
N ASP A 279 -5.82 -16.07 -3.96
CA ASP A 279 -7.02 -15.93 -3.14
C ASP A 279 -6.79 -16.62 -1.79
N ILE A 280 -6.40 -15.82 -0.80
CA ILE A 280 -6.03 -16.32 0.53
C ILE A 280 -7.22 -16.92 1.29
N GLN A 281 -8.44 -16.45 1.05
CA GLN A 281 -9.63 -17.01 1.70
C GLN A 281 -9.92 -18.38 1.13
N LYS A 282 -9.89 -18.53 -0.19
CA LYS A 282 -10.04 -19.82 -0.85
C LYS A 282 -8.94 -20.80 -0.43
N LEU A 283 -7.71 -20.31 -0.27
CA LEU A 283 -6.58 -21.13 0.19
C LEU A 283 -6.79 -21.64 1.62
N PHE A 284 -7.27 -20.79 2.53
CA PHE A 284 -7.62 -21.18 3.89
C PHE A 284 -8.64 -22.33 3.89
N TYR A 285 -9.74 -22.17 3.16
CA TYR A 285 -10.77 -23.20 3.05
C TYR A 285 -10.29 -24.49 2.38
N SER A 286 -9.31 -24.42 1.49
CA SER A 286 -8.75 -25.62 0.85
C SER A 286 -7.93 -26.50 1.81
N LEU A 287 -7.56 -25.97 2.97
CA LEU A 287 -6.73 -26.63 3.97
C LEU A 287 -7.48 -26.99 5.25
N ASP A 288 -8.60 -26.30 5.52
CA ASP A 288 -9.60 -26.64 6.55
C ASP A 288 -10.42 -27.88 6.11
N LYS A 289 -9.77 -29.04 6.06
CA LYS A 289 -10.37 -30.28 5.53
C LYS A 289 -11.46 -30.86 6.42
N ASP A 290 -11.42 -30.58 7.71
CA ASP A 290 -12.43 -31.00 8.68
C ASP A 290 -13.60 -30.02 8.77
N TYR A 291 -13.55 -28.90 8.03
CA TYR A 291 -14.55 -27.81 8.03
C TYR A 291 -14.80 -27.25 9.43
N SER A 292 -13.81 -27.34 10.32
CA SER A 292 -13.90 -26.81 11.68
C SER A 292 -13.88 -25.27 11.69
N GLY A 293 -13.48 -24.63 10.59
CA GLY A 293 -13.26 -23.19 10.53
C GLY A 293 -11.96 -22.76 11.22
N GLN A 294 -11.11 -23.73 11.58
CA GLN A 294 -9.86 -23.53 12.31
C GLN A 294 -8.75 -24.38 11.68
N LEU A 295 -7.51 -23.87 11.69
CA LEU A 295 -6.34 -24.63 11.23
C LEU A 295 -5.47 -25.00 12.43
N ASN A 296 -5.10 -26.27 12.55
CA ASN A 296 -4.04 -26.66 13.49
C ASN A 296 -2.66 -26.18 13.00
N THR A 297 -1.63 -26.31 13.83
CA THR A 297 -0.26 -25.85 13.50
C THR A 297 0.28 -26.43 12.19
N GLN A 298 0.01 -27.70 11.89
CA GLN A 298 0.48 -28.36 10.67
C GLN A 298 -0.23 -27.82 9.42
N GLU A 299 -1.54 -27.61 9.51
CA GLU A 299 -2.36 -27.04 8.43
C GLU A 299 -2.02 -25.57 8.19
N PHE A 300 -1.81 -24.82 9.26
CA PHE A 300 -1.36 -23.44 9.19
C PHE A 300 0.02 -23.34 8.51
N TYR A 301 0.99 -24.18 8.88
CA TYR A 301 2.27 -24.24 8.19
C TYR A 301 2.12 -24.56 6.69
N ARG A 302 1.28 -25.55 6.34
CA ARG A 302 1.01 -25.88 4.93
C ARG A 302 0.36 -24.73 4.17
N LEU A 303 -0.48 -23.94 4.83
CA LEU A 303 -1.07 -22.72 4.26
C LEU A 303 0.01 -21.72 3.93
N LEU A 304 0.86 -21.40 4.91
CA LEU A 304 1.95 -20.44 4.74
C LEU A 304 2.94 -20.90 3.67
N ASN A 305 3.26 -22.20 3.64
CA ASN A 305 4.19 -22.77 2.66
C ASN A 305 3.62 -22.78 1.23
N LYS A 306 2.31 -22.95 1.06
CA LYS A 306 1.64 -22.76 -0.23
C LYS A 306 1.63 -21.31 -0.71
N ILE A 307 1.66 -20.35 0.22
CA ILE A 307 1.81 -18.92 -0.12
C ILE A 307 3.26 -18.63 -0.50
N ASP A 308 4.19 -18.93 0.40
CA ASP A 308 5.61 -18.69 0.23
C ASP A 308 6.41 -19.95 0.62
N PRO A 309 6.92 -20.72 -0.36
CA PRO A 309 7.69 -21.94 -0.08
C PRO A 309 8.96 -21.71 0.73
N ARG A 310 9.43 -20.45 0.87
CA ARG A 310 10.62 -20.07 1.64
C ARG A 310 10.38 -20.00 3.14
N ILE A 311 9.12 -20.04 3.59
CA ILE A 311 8.77 -19.96 5.01
C ILE A 311 9.37 -21.15 5.77
N THR A 312 10.09 -20.88 6.86
CA THR A 312 10.58 -21.95 7.76
C THR A 312 9.49 -22.37 8.74
N THR A 313 9.63 -23.56 9.33
CA THR A 313 8.73 -23.99 10.41
C THR A 313 8.82 -23.08 11.61
N TYR A 314 10.01 -22.58 11.95
CA TYR A 314 10.20 -21.60 13.00
C TYR A 314 9.38 -20.34 12.74
N GLU A 315 9.50 -19.75 11.54
CA GLU A 315 8.75 -18.54 11.15
C GLU A 315 7.23 -18.79 11.21
N ALA A 316 6.77 -19.96 10.75
CA ALA A 316 5.37 -20.35 10.79
C ALA A 316 4.85 -20.56 12.22
N ASN A 317 5.63 -21.21 13.08
CA ASN A 317 5.27 -21.45 14.48
C ASN A 317 5.30 -20.16 15.30
N HIS A 318 6.26 -19.27 15.02
CA HIS A 318 6.31 -17.93 15.60
C HIS A 318 5.05 -17.14 15.27
N LEU A 319 4.63 -17.14 13.99
CA LEU A 319 3.36 -16.54 13.60
C LEU A 319 2.16 -17.22 14.27
N PHE A 320 2.14 -18.55 14.33
CA PHE A 320 1.05 -19.31 14.94
C PHE A 320 0.84 -18.89 16.40
N GLN A 321 1.91 -18.84 17.20
CA GLN A 321 1.85 -18.45 18.62
C GLN A 321 1.35 -17.02 18.85
N MET A 322 1.61 -16.14 17.89
CA MET A 322 1.17 -14.75 17.97
C MET A 322 -0.29 -14.59 17.53
N ILE A 323 -0.75 -15.40 16.57
CA ILE A 323 -2.08 -15.32 15.97
C ILE A 323 -3.14 -16.08 16.78
N ASP A 324 -2.77 -17.21 17.39
CA ASP A 324 -3.60 -18.00 18.32
C ASP A 324 -3.80 -17.23 19.63
N THR A 325 -4.70 -16.25 19.60
CA THR A 325 -5.01 -15.40 20.76
C THR A 325 -5.88 -16.11 21.78
N SER A 326 -6.70 -17.07 21.34
CA SER A 326 -7.49 -17.93 22.22
C SER A 326 -6.62 -18.93 22.99
N LYS A 327 -5.41 -19.21 22.51
CA LYS A 327 -4.49 -20.24 23.03
C LYS A 327 -5.12 -21.64 23.01
N ASP A 328 -5.98 -21.90 22.03
CA ASP A 328 -6.65 -23.19 21.88
C ASP A 328 -5.86 -24.18 21.03
N GLY A 329 -4.67 -23.78 20.55
CA GLY A 329 -3.82 -24.61 19.72
C GLY A 329 -4.33 -24.70 18.28
N ARG A 330 -5.21 -23.79 17.86
CA ARG A 330 -5.70 -23.63 16.50
C ARG A 330 -5.76 -22.15 16.10
N VAL A 331 -5.76 -21.89 14.80
CA VAL A 331 -5.96 -20.54 14.25
C VAL A 331 -7.34 -20.50 13.61
N SER A 332 -8.26 -19.74 14.20
CA SER A 332 -9.58 -19.54 13.63
C SER A 332 -9.55 -18.67 12.37
N LYS A 333 -10.58 -18.78 11.53
CA LYS A 333 -10.78 -17.87 10.41
C LYS A 333 -10.71 -16.39 10.83
N SER A 334 -11.27 -16.06 12.00
CA SER A 334 -11.31 -14.67 12.48
C SER A 334 -9.93 -14.14 12.84
N GLU A 335 -9.11 -14.95 13.51
CA GLU A 335 -7.73 -14.60 13.86
C GLU A 335 -6.88 -14.46 12.60
N PHE A 336 -7.02 -15.41 11.66
CA PHE A 336 -6.34 -15.36 10.37
C PHE A 336 -6.70 -14.10 9.57
N GLN A 337 -8.00 -13.79 9.44
CA GLN A 337 -8.46 -12.60 8.72
C GLN A 337 -7.97 -11.31 9.38
N SER A 338 -7.99 -11.25 10.70
CA SER A 338 -7.57 -10.05 11.44
C SER A 338 -6.12 -9.67 11.16
N ILE A 339 -5.29 -10.60 10.68
CA ILE A 339 -3.87 -10.36 10.40
C ILE A 339 -3.59 -10.31 8.90
N PHE A 340 -4.04 -11.30 8.12
CA PHE A 340 -3.68 -11.38 6.71
C PHE A 340 -4.62 -10.61 5.76
N VAL A 341 -5.82 -10.26 6.22
CA VAL A 341 -6.88 -9.65 5.40
C VAL A 341 -7.16 -8.21 5.81
N ASP A 342 -7.19 -7.92 7.11
CA ASP A 342 -7.60 -6.61 7.62
C ASP A 342 -6.50 -5.55 7.61
N TYR A 343 -5.24 -5.95 7.84
CA TYR A 343 -4.12 -5.03 7.91
C TYR A 343 -3.24 -5.09 6.68
N ASP A 344 -2.76 -3.93 6.27
CA ASP A 344 -1.69 -3.73 5.30
C ASP A 344 -0.38 -3.62 6.07
N PHE A 345 0.49 -4.63 5.91
CA PHE A 345 1.84 -4.58 6.44
C PHE A 345 2.82 -3.98 5.41
N SER A 346 2.35 -3.63 4.20
CA SER A 346 3.17 -2.89 3.24
C SER A 346 3.52 -1.48 3.74
N ASP A 347 2.70 -0.89 4.61
CA ASP A 347 2.93 0.44 5.22
C ASP A 347 3.89 0.46 6.40
N LEU A 348 4.31 -0.72 6.87
CA LEU A 348 5.53 -0.83 7.68
C LEU A 348 6.77 -0.61 6.82
N SER A 349 6.61 -0.15 5.58
CA SER A 349 7.69 0.29 4.73
C SER A 349 8.47 1.37 5.47
N ASP A 350 9.65 0.99 5.89
CA ASP A 350 10.82 1.44 5.20
C ASP A 350 10.52 1.76 3.70
N LYS A 351 10.02 2.98 3.43
CA LYS A 351 9.60 3.42 2.09
C LYS A 351 10.70 3.24 1.07
N ALA A 352 11.93 3.33 1.53
CA ALA A 352 13.10 3.04 0.73
C ALA A 352 13.15 1.59 0.25
N GLU A 353 12.77 0.61 1.07
CA GLU A 353 12.73 -0.79 0.63
C GLU A 353 11.69 -1.02 -0.47
N GLN A 354 10.56 -0.30 -0.42
CA GLN A 354 9.54 -0.39 -1.45
C GLN A 354 10.04 0.21 -2.78
N ILE A 355 10.70 1.37 -2.71
CA ILE A 355 11.32 2.02 -3.87
C ILE A 355 12.40 1.14 -4.49
N ILE A 356 13.23 0.52 -3.65
CA ILE A 356 14.23 -0.48 -4.07
C ILE A 356 13.56 -1.68 -4.76
N THR A 357 12.46 -2.18 -4.20
CA THR A 357 11.73 -3.30 -4.79
C THR A 357 11.16 -2.92 -6.16
N ASP A 358 10.57 -1.73 -6.30
CA ASP A 358 10.02 -1.27 -7.59
C ASP A 358 11.13 -1.02 -8.63
N LEU A 359 12.29 -0.48 -8.21
CA LEU A 359 13.51 -0.42 -9.01
C LEU A 359 13.93 -1.79 -9.55
N ARG A 360 14.02 -2.80 -8.67
CA ARG A 360 14.37 -4.19 -9.05
C ARG A 360 13.41 -4.75 -10.10
N GLU A 361 12.10 -4.56 -9.92
CA GLU A 361 11.09 -5.08 -10.84
C GLU A 361 11.10 -4.35 -12.20
N ILE A 362 11.41 -3.05 -12.25
CA ILE A 362 11.55 -2.31 -13.51
C ILE A 362 12.76 -2.80 -14.31
N ILE A 363 13.91 -2.97 -13.65
CA ILE A 363 15.14 -3.49 -14.26
C ILE A 363 14.87 -4.88 -14.86
N LYS A 364 14.17 -5.74 -14.10
CA LYS A 364 13.79 -7.09 -14.50
C LYS A 364 12.79 -7.10 -15.67
N ALA A 365 11.72 -6.31 -15.61
CA ALA A 365 10.67 -6.29 -16.63
C ALA A 365 11.18 -5.82 -18.00
N ASN A 366 12.23 -5.00 -18.02
CA ASN A 366 12.80 -4.42 -19.22
C ASN A 366 14.15 -5.04 -19.62
N ASN A 367 14.60 -6.10 -18.92
CA ASN A 367 15.89 -6.76 -19.13
C ASN A 367 17.07 -5.77 -19.22
N ILE A 368 17.06 -4.76 -18.35
CA ILE A 368 18.08 -3.70 -18.32
C ILE A 368 19.28 -4.21 -17.50
N GLU A 369 20.49 -4.04 -18.01
CA GLU A 369 21.70 -4.32 -17.24
C GLU A 369 21.88 -3.27 -16.14
N ILE A 370 22.14 -3.71 -14.90
CA ILE A 370 22.31 -2.81 -13.73
C ILE A 370 23.41 -1.77 -13.99
N GLN A 371 24.52 -2.20 -14.60
CA GLN A 371 25.61 -1.32 -15.03
C GLN A 371 25.12 -0.18 -15.93
N LYS A 372 24.25 -0.45 -16.91
CA LYS A 372 23.72 0.59 -17.81
C LYS A 372 22.83 1.59 -17.09
N VAL A 373 22.11 1.16 -16.05
CA VAL A 373 21.32 2.08 -15.21
C VAL A 373 22.27 2.99 -14.42
N PHE A 374 23.29 2.40 -13.81
CA PHE A 374 24.29 3.13 -13.04
C PHE A 374 25.02 4.17 -13.91
N ASP A 375 25.62 3.75 -15.02
CA ASP A 375 26.39 4.60 -15.94
C ASP A 375 25.54 5.71 -16.58
N HIS A 376 24.23 5.49 -16.75
CA HIS A 376 23.34 6.52 -17.29
C HIS A 376 23.07 7.65 -16.29
N HIS A 377 23.17 7.34 -15.00
CA HIS A 377 22.82 8.24 -13.92
C HIS A 377 24.04 8.84 -13.20
N ASP A 378 25.20 8.18 -13.26
CA ASP A 378 26.53 8.73 -12.94
C ASP A 378 26.96 9.70 -14.05
N LYS A 379 26.59 10.98 -13.91
CA LYS A 379 26.79 11.99 -14.97
C LYS A 379 28.19 12.58 -14.94
N ASP A 380 28.79 12.67 -13.76
CA ASP A 380 30.14 13.18 -13.61
C ASP A 380 31.22 12.12 -13.88
N LYS A 381 30.82 10.85 -14.02
CA LYS A 381 31.69 9.68 -14.22
C LYS A 381 32.65 9.47 -13.05
N GLY A 382 32.19 9.81 -11.85
CA GLY A 382 32.94 9.64 -10.60
C GLY A 382 33.09 8.18 -10.19
N GLY A 383 32.26 7.27 -10.71
CA GLY A 383 32.22 5.86 -10.29
C GLY A 383 31.34 5.61 -9.07
N SER A 384 30.65 6.64 -8.58
CA SER A 384 29.67 6.64 -7.50
C SER A 384 28.46 7.49 -7.91
N LEU A 385 27.29 7.27 -7.30
CA LEU A 385 26.12 8.13 -7.49
C LEU A 385 26.02 9.10 -6.31
N ASP A 386 26.06 10.39 -6.59
CA ASP A 386 25.81 11.40 -5.57
C ASP A 386 24.32 11.47 -5.18
N ARG A 387 24.03 12.20 -4.08
CA ARG A 387 22.66 12.37 -3.59
C ARG A 387 21.69 12.92 -4.64
N LYS A 388 22.12 13.84 -5.51
CA LYS A 388 21.24 14.47 -6.53
C LYS A 388 20.98 13.51 -7.69
N GLU A 389 22.00 12.79 -8.14
CA GLU A 389 21.93 11.79 -9.19
C GLU A 389 21.05 10.63 -8.76
N PHE A 390 21.26 10.12 -7.55
CA PHE A 390 20.43 9.08 -6.97
C PHE A 390 18.98 9.55 -6.75
N ALA A 391 18.76 10.77 -6.23
CA ALA A 391 17.42 11.33 -6.11
C ALA A 391 16.70 11.44 -7.48
N TYR A 392 17.44 11.80 -8.53
CA TYR A 392 16.90 11.90 -9.88
C TYR A 392 16.47 10.52 -10.42
N LEU A 393 17.31 9.50 -10.23
CA LEU A 393 16.98 8.11 -10.55
C LEU A 393 15.69 7.68 -9.85
N LEU A 394 15.58 7.87 -8.52
CA LEU A 394 14.39 7.46 -7.76
C LEU A 394 13.14 8.20 -8.21
N ARG A 395 13.24 9.50 -8.51
CA ARG A 395 12.11 10.33 -8.93
C ARG A 395 11.64 10.05 -10.36
N LYS A 396 12.47 9.43 -11.21
CA LYS A 396 11.99 8.90 -12.49
C LYS A 396 10.99 7.76 -12.30
N ILE A 397 11.11 7.03 -11.20
CA ILE A 397 10.27 5.88 -10.87
C ILE A 397 9.11 6.29 -9.96
N ALA A 398 9.39 7.12 -8.96
CA ALA A 398 8.44 7.67 -8.01
C ALA A 398 8.48 9.21 -8.05
N PRO A 399 7.77 9.87 -8.99
CA PRO A 399 7.86 11.34 -9.18
C PRO A 399 7.44 12.18 -7.97
N LYS A 400 6.71 11.60 -7.03
CA LYS A 400 6.23 12.28 -5.81
C LYS A 400 7.18 12.12 -4.60
N LEU A 401 8.35 11.51 -4.80
CA LEU A 401 9.28 11.20 -3.72
C LEU A 401 9.91 12.45 -3.09
N ARG A 402 9.76 12.60 -1.77
CA ARG A 402 10.28 13.74 -0.99
C ARG A 402 11.74 13.51 -0.59
N ASP A 403 12.46 14.59 -0.30
CA ASP A 403 13.89 14.52 0.00
C ASP A 403 14.24 13.61 1.18
N PHE A 404 13.41 13.61 2.24
CA PHE A 404 13.67 12.70 3.37
C PHE A 404 13.45 11.22 3.02
N GLU A 405 12.57 10.92 2.06
CA GLU A 405 12.32 9.55 1.61
C GLU A 405 13.45 9.08 0.67
N VAL A 406 14.08 10.00 -0.06
CA VAL A 406 15.34 9.74 -0.78
C VAL A 406 16.47 9.45 0.22
N GLU A 407 16.51 10.19 1.33
CA GLU A 407 17.52 9.98 2.38
C GLU A 407 17.44 8.59 3.01
N ASP A 408 16.22 8.11 3.26
CA ASP A 408 16.00 6.75 3.74
C ASP A 408 16.46 5.71 2.70
N CYS A 409 16.41 6.04 1.40
CA CYS A 409 16.94 5.18 0.33
C CYS A 409 18.46 5.16 0.33
N LEU A 410 19.10 6.33 0.42
CA LEU A 410 20.57 6.44 0.44
C LEU A 410 21.16 5.54 1.52
N LYS A 411 20.67 5.64 2.76
CA LYS A 411 21.13 4.81 3.91
C LYS A 411 21.05 3.29 3.70
N LYS A 412 20.23 2.81 2.76
CA LYS A 412 20.15 1.39 2.45
C LYS A 412 21.17 0.93 1.42
N PHE A 413 21.48 1.81 0.49
CA PHE A 413 22.44 1.55 -0.58
C PHE A 413 23.85 1.78 -0.06
N ASP A 414 24.10 2.92 0.56
CA ASP A 414 25.36 3.31 1.19
C ASP A 414 25.63 2.39 2.41
N LYS A 415 26.56 1.45 2.25
CA LYS A 415 26.91 0.43 3.26
C LYS A 415 28.12 0.85 4.07
N ASP A 416 29.04 1.59 3.48
CA ASP A 416 30.26 2.05 4.15
C ASP A 416 30.09 3.41 4.83
N GLY A 417 28.98 4.11 4.55
CA GLY A 417 28.58 5.36 5.20
C GLY A 417 29.31 6.58 4.66
N ASP A 418 29.82 6.53 3.44
CA ASP A 418 30.60 7.62 2.84
C ASP A 418 29.72 8.75 2.26
N GLY A 419 28.40 8.54 2.18
CA GLY A 419 27.42 9.50 1.68
C GLY A 419 27.21 9.48 0.16
N GLU A 420 27.89 8.57 -0.55
CA GLU A 420 27.73 8.28 -1.96
C GLU A 420 27.27 6.81 -2.14
N ILE A 421 26.98 6.40 -3.37
CA ILE A 421 26.64 5.00 -3.66
C ILE A 421 27.58 4.48 -4.73
N SER A 422 28.49 3.59 -4.34
CA SER A 422 29.37 2.89 -5.29
C SER A 422 28.59 1.93 -6.18
N PHE A 423 29.15 1.56 -7.34
CA PHE A 423 28.55 0.55 -8.21
C PHE A 423 28.33 -0.80 -7.48
N GLN A 424 29.26 -1.19 -6.60
CA GLN A 424 29.21 -2.44 -5.86
C GLN A 424 28.03 -2.48 -4.88
N GLU A 425 27.77 -1.37 -4.18
CA GLU A 425 26.63 -1.21 -3.30
C GLU A 425 25.31 -1.16 -4.06
N PHE A 426 25.29 -0.44 -5.18
CA PHE A 426 24.15 -0.37 -6.08
C PHE A 426 23.78 -1.75 -6.64
N GLU A 427 24.77 -2.50 -7.11
CA GLU A 427 24.61 -3.85 -7.60
C GLU A 427 24.19 -4.81 -6.49
N ALA A 428 24.81 -4.78 -5.31
CA ALA A 428 24.47 -5.65 -4.20
C ALA A 428 23.00 -5.50 -3.78
N GLN A 429 22.50 -4.27 -3.76
CA GLN A 429 21.10 -4.01 -3.44
C GLN A 429 20.15 -4.42 -4.56
N LEU A 430 20.49 -4.22 -5.82
CA LEU A 430 19.56 -4.46 -6.93
C LEU A 430 19.64 -5.86 -7.52
N SER A 431 20.75 -6.57 -7.33
CA SER A 431 20.93 -7.97 -7.76
C SER A 431 20.21 -8.97 -6.84
N PHE A 432 19.83 -8.56 -5.62
CA PHE A 432 19.06 -9.39 -4.70
C PHE A 432 17.70 -9.77 -5.31
N GLY A 433 17.58 -11.02 -5.78
CA GLY A 433 16.37 -11.56 -6.40
C GLY A 433 16.20 -11.30 -7.91
N VAL A 434 17.14 -10.63 -8.57
CA VAL A 434 17.14 -10.42 -10.03
C VAL A 434 17.89 -11.57 -10.71
N LYS A 435 17.24 -12.25 -11.66
CA LYS A 435 17.90 -13.26 -12.50
C LYS A 435 18.86 -12.56 -13.45
N ALA A 436 20.16 -12.81 -13.30
CA ALA A 436 21.14 -12.49 -14.33
C ALA A 436 20.84 -13.29 -15.60
N GLY A 437 20.65 -12.60 -16.72
CA GLY A 437 20.65 -13.18 -18.05
C GLY A 437 22.06 -13.60 -18.43
N GLY A 438 22.53 -14.72 -17.88
CA GLY A 438 23.85 -15.27 -18.13
C GLY A 438 24.04 -16.50 -17.24
N LYS A 439 24.53 -17.59 -17.82
CA LYS A 439 24.66 -18.89 -17.14
C LYS A 439 25.38 -18.72 -15.77
N HIS A 440 24.62 -18.94 -14.68
CA HIS A 440 25.01 -19.29 -13.30
C HIS A 440 24.22 -18.49 -12.23
N ASN A 441 22.95 -18.84 -12.02
CA ASN A 441 22.32 -19.10 -10.70
C ASN A 441 20.80 -19.20 -10.88
N ARG A 442 20.25 -20.40 -10.77
CA ARG A 442 18.79 -20.58 -10.76
C ARG A 442 18.29 -20.15 -9.38
N TYR A 443 17.49 -19.09 -9.31
CA TYR A 443 16.68 -18.80 -8.13
C TYR A 443 15.87 -20.05 -7.77
N ASN A 444 16.12 -20.60 -6.58
CA ASN A 444 15.51 -21.82 -6.09
C ASN A 444 14.96 -21.59 -4.67
N PRO A 445 13.62 -21.58 -4.47
CA PRO A 445 13.01 -21.41 -3.16
C PRO A 445 13.52 -22.40 -2.10
N VAL A 446 13.88 -23.62 -2.53
CA VAL A 446 14.48 -24.65 -1.66
C VAL A 446 15.86 -24.21 -1.17
N GLU A 447 16.66 -23.58 -2.03
CA GLU A 447 17.97 -23.07 -1.63
C GLU A 447 17.86 -21.89 -0.67
N GLU A 448 16.94 -20.97 -0.92
CA GLU A 448 16.73 -19.83 -0.04
C GLU A 448 16.24 -20.27 1.35
N LYS A 449 15.32 -21.23 1.39
CA LYS A 449 14.87 -21.86 2.63
C LYS A 449 16.02 -22.52 3.38
N SER A 450 16.85 -23.30 2.67
CA SER A 450 18.02 -23.96 3.27
C SER A 450 19.00 -22.95 3.88
N ARG A 451 19.26 -21.83 3.19
CA ARG A 451 20.14 -20.76 3.68
C ARG A 451 19.60 -20.11 4.95
N LYS A 452 18.29 -19.80 5.00
CA LYS A 452 17.65 -19.25 6.20
C LYS A 452 17.83 -20.18 7.41
N ILE A 453 17.53 -21.47 7.23
CA ILE A 453 17.64 -22.43 8.32
C ILE A 453 19.10 -22.59 8.76
N ILE A 454 20.05 -22.69 7.82
CA ILE A 454 21.49 -22.71 8.15
C ILE A 454 21.92 -21.45 8.91
N SER A 455 21.45 -20.27 8.50
CA SER A 455 21.73 -19.02 9.22
C SER A 455 21.18 -19.03 10.65
N GLU A 456 19.99 -19.60 10.87
CA GLU A 456 19.42 -19.78 12.21
C GLU A 456 20.27 -20.72 13.06
N LEU A 457 20.70 -21.86 12.49
CA LEU A 457 21.61 -22.79 13.15
C LEU A 457 22.92 -22.11 13.55
N LYS A 458 23.55 -21.35 12.64
CA LYS A 458 24.77 -20.55 12.92
C LYS A 458 24.55 -19.57 14.07
N ASN A 459 23.43 -18.85 14.05
CA ASN A 459 23.09 -17.89 15.10
C ASN A 459 22.93 -18.57 16.47
N ILE A 460 22.32 -19.75 16.53
CA ILE A 460 22.18 -20.53 17.77
C ILE A 460 23.56 -20.99 18.26
N ILE A 461 24.39 -21.56 17.39
CA ILE A 461 25.75 -22.02 17.72
C ILE A 461 26.57 -20.85 18.30
N LYS A 462 26.53 -19.68 17.65
CA LYS A 462 27.20 -18.47 18.12
C LYS A 462 26.64 -17.96 19.44
N LYS A 463 25.31 -17.92 19.60
CA LYS A 463 24.63 -17.43 20.80
C LYS A 463 24.98 -18.24 22.05
N TYR A 464 25.11 -19.56 21.91
CA TYR A 464 25.43 -20.47 23.00
C TYR A 464 26.91 -20.87 23.06
N ASN A 465 27.77 -20.25 22.24
CA ASN A 465 29.20 -20.53 22.17
C ASN A 465 29.54 -22.02 22.02
N LEU A 466 28.77 -22.73 21.18
CA LEU A 466 28.91 -24.17 21.00
C LEU A 466 30.10 -24.49 20.10
N GLN A 467 30.95 -25.43 20.51
CA GLN A 467 32.07 -25.89 19.70
C GLN A 467 31.60 -26.93 18.68
N LEU A 468 31.81 -26.65 17.38
CA LEU A 468 31.35 -27.52 16.29
C LEU A 468 31.86 -28.96 16.40
N ILE A 469 33.11 -29.15 16.86
CA ILE A 469 33.68 -30.49 17.03
C ILE A 469 33.00 -31.27 18.17
N GLN A 470 32.64 -30.59 19.27
CA GLN A 470 31.92 -31.23 20.38
C GLN A 470 30.50 -31.57 19.97
N ILE A 471 29.85 -30.69 19.20
CA ILE A 471 28.54 -30.96 18.61
C ILE A 471 28.62 -32.21 17.72
N PHE A 472 29.52 -32.23 16.74
CA PHE A 472 29.65 -33.34 15.79
C PHE A 472 29.85 -34.68 16.51
N ASN A 473 30.83 -34.75 17.42
CA ASN A 473 31.13 -35.96 18.18
C ASN A 473 30.00 -36.43 19.11
N ASN A 474 29.13 -35.52 19.57
CA ASN A 474 27.98 -35.87 20.40
C ASN A 474 26.85 -36.53 19.60
N PHE A 475 26.81 -36.30 18.29
CA PHE A 475 25.74 -36.79 17.41
C PHE A 475 26.17 -37.95 16.50
N ASP A 476 27.46 -38.10 16.21
CA ASP A 476 28.07 -39.29 15.62
C ASP A 476 28.06 -40.44 16.65
N ARG A 477 26.95 -41.20 16.67
CA ARG A 477 26.76 -42.31 17.61
C ARG A 477 27.36 -43.60 17.10
N SER A 478 27.37 -43.78 15.77
CA SER A 478 28.07 -44.88 15.10
C SER A 478 29.58 -44.83 15.32
N LYS A 479 30.14 -43.63 15.59
CA LYS A 479 31.57 -43.34 15.69
C LYS A 479 32.33 -43.66 14.40
N ASP A 480 31.64 -43.54 13.27
CA ASP A 480 32.23 -43.77 11.96
C ASP A 480 32.84 -42.49 11.35
N GLY A 481 32.76 -41.36 12.06
CA GLY A 481 33.30 -40.07 11.64
C GLY A 481 32.40 -39.32 10.65
N MET A 482 31.19 -39.83 10.40
CA MET A 482 30.17 -39.23 9.57
C MET A 482 28.87 -39.03 10.37
N LEU A 483 28.01 -38.12 9.94
CA LEU A 483 26.63 -38.08 10.42
C LEU A 483 25.71 -38.65 9.35
N ASP A 484 25.06 -39.77 9.66
CA ASP A 484 23.99 -40.29 8.82
C ASP A 484 22.71 -39.42 8.92
N LYS A 485 21.72 -39.71 8.08
CA LYS A 485 20.46 -38.96 8.08
C LYS A 485 19.72 -39.01 9.42
N SER A 486 19.79 -40.11 10.17
CA SER A 486 19.15 -40.26 11.49
C SER A 486 19.86 -39.43 12.56
N GLU A 487 21.18 -39.45 12.57
CA GLU A 487 22.06 -38.70 13.47
C GLU A 487 21.96 -37.21 13.21
N PHE A 488 22.00 -36.81 11.93
CA PHE A 488 21.77 -35.42 11.53
C PHE A 488 20.37 -34.94 11.90
N THR A 489 19.33 -35.77 11.72
CA THR A 489 17.97 -35.44 12.14
C THR A 489 17.89 -35.20 13.66
N LYS A 490 18.56 -36.03 14.47
CA LYS A 490 18.63 -35.84 15.93
C LYS A 490 19.37 -34.56 16.30
N PHE A 491 20.49 -34.28 15.62
CA PHE A 491 21.24 -33.03 15.78
C PHE A 491 20.36 -31.81 15.51
N ILE A 492 19.70 -31.79 14.35
CA ILE A 492 18.83 -30.69 13.93
C ILE A 492 17.69 -30.52 14.93
N HIS A 493 17.07 -31.61 15.42
CA HIS A 493 16.00 -31.52 16.42
C HIS A 493 16.45 -31.10 17.82
N VAL A 494 17.72 -31.31 18.19
CA VAL A 494 18.24 -30.75 19.44
C VAL A 494 18.35 -29.23 19.33
N ILE A 495 18.70 -28.71 18.16
CA ILE A 495 18.81 -27.27 17.90
C ILE A 495 17.44 -26.64 17.69
N ASP A 496 16.59 -27.26 16.87
CA ASP A 496 15.25 -26.81 16.56
C ASP A 496 14.29 -27.99 16.38
N LYS A 497 13.53 -28.27 17.45
CA LYS A 497 12.48 -29.31 17.49
C LYS A 497 11.33 -29.05 16.53
N SER A 498 11.23 -27.82 16.00
CA SER A 498 10.09 -27.39 15.20
C SER A 498 10.21 -27.74 13.71
N LEU A 499 11.40 -28.14 13.25
CA LEU A 499 11.66 -28.50 11.85
C LEU A 499 10.96 -29.80 11.45
N TYR A 500 10.25 -29.78 10.32
CA TYR A 500 9.63 -30.98 9.75
C TYR A 500 10.62 -31.77 8.91
N GLN A 501 10.37 -33.07 8.74
CA GLN A 501 11.25 -33.99 8.00
C GLN A 501 11.66 -33.49 6.61
N GLN A 502 10.74 -32.83 5.90
CA GLN A 502 10.99 -32.28 4.57
C GLN A 502 12.06 -31.17 4.58
N ASP A 503 12.11 -30.38 5.64
CA ASP A 503 13.09 -29.30 5.78
C ASP A 503 14.46 -29.86 6.19
N ILE A 504 14.46 -30.87 7.06
CA ILE A 504 15.67 -31.60 7.44
C ILE A 504 16.31 -32.27 6.22
N GLU A 505 15.51 -32.84 5.32
CA GLU A 505 15.99 -33.43 4.07
C GLU A 505 16.67 -32.40 3.15
N ILE A 506 16.07 -31.23 3.02
CA ILE A 506 16.62 -30.13 2.22
C ILE A 506 17.96 -29.67 2.80
N ILE A 507 18.08 -29.58 4.12
CA ILE A 507 19.31 -29.14 4.79
C ILE A 507 20.37 -30.23 4.72
N TYR A 508 19.99 -31.50 4.93
CA TYR A 508 20.90 -32.64 4.87
C TYR A 508 21.65 -32.65 3.54
N GLN A 509 20.95 -32.45 2.42
CA GLN A 509 21.55 -32.34 1.07
C GLN A 509 22.51 -31.16 0.88
N LYS A 510 22.47 -30.14 1.75
CA LYS A 510 23.42 -29.01 1.72
C LYS A 510 24.68 -29.29 2.53
N PHE A 511 24.58 -30.17 3.52
CA PHE A 511 25.71 -30.63 4.30
C PHE A 511 26.45 -31.78 3.60
N ASP A 512 25.71 -32.76 3.07
CA ASP A 512 26.24 -33.94 2.39
C ASP A 512 26.53 -33.62 0.90
N LYS A 513 27.78 -33.25 0.57
CA LYS A 513 28.14 -32.75 -0.78
C LYS A 513 28.48 -33.87 -1.74
N ASN A 514 29.00 -34.97 -1.22
CA ASN A 514 29.47 -36.15 -1.95
C ASN A 514 28.48 -37.33 -1.91
N GLY A 515 27.46 -37.28 -1.05
CA GLY A 515 26.40 -38.28 -0.94
C GLY A 515 26.79 -39.50 -0.11
N ASP A 516 27.84 -39.41 0.72
CA ASP A 516 28.35 -40.53 1.54
C ASP A 516 28.10 -40.37 3.05
N GLY A 517 27.36 -39.34 3.44
CA GLY A 517 27.18 -38.94 4.84
C GLY A 517 27.86 -37.60 5.11
N ILE A 518 27.54 -36.96 6.22
CA ILE A 518 28.09 -35.62 6.50
C ILE A 518 29.39 -35.77 7.28
N SER A 519 30.52 -35.48 6.65
CA SER A 519 31.82 -35.43 7.33
C SER A 519 31.97 -34.22 8.24
N PHE A 520 32.90 -34.27 9.20
CA PHE A 520 33.19 -33.10 10.04
C PHE A 520 33.65 -31.88 9.22
N ASN A 521 34.38 -32.10 8.13
CA ASN A 521 34.83 -31.02 7.25
C ASN A 521 33.65 -30.34 6.54
N GLU A 522 32.70 -31.12 6.02
CA GLU A 522 31.48 -30.57 5.42
C GLU A 522 30.61 -29.87 6.44
N PHE A 523 30.42 -30.48 7.61
CA PHE A 523 29.69 -29.91 8.74
C PHE A 523 30.27 -28.56 9.16
N ARG A 524 31.60 -28.49 9.29
CA ARG A 524 32.34 -27.28 9.61
C ARG A 524 32.21 -26.22 8.52
N GLN A 525 32.38 -26.59 7.25
CA GLN A 525 32.32 -25.66 6.13
C GLN A 525 30.95 -24.99 5.98
N VAL A 526 29.88 -25.67 6.38
CA VAL A 526 28.52 -25.09 6.33
C VAL A 526 28.21 -24.23 7.56
N LEU A 527 28.80 -24.50 8.72
CA LEU A 527 28.44 -23.86 10.00
C LEU A 527 29.44 -22.82 10.52
N GLU A 528 30.70 -22.82 10.08
CA GLU A 528 31.59 -21.65 10.15
C GLU A 528 31.17 -20.64 9.08
#